data_AF-A0A804U9C3-F1
#
_entry.id   AF-A0A804U9C3-F1
#
_cell.length_a   1.000
_cell.length_b   1.000
_cell.length_c   1.000
_cell.angle_alpha   90.00
_cell.angle_beta   90.00
_cell.angle_gamma   90.00
#
_symmetry.space_group_name_H-M   'P 1'
#
loop_
_entity.id
_entity.type
_entity.pdbx_description
1 polymer ?
#
loop_
_entity_poly.entity_id
_entity_poly.type
_entity_poly.pdbx_seq_one_letter_code
_entity_poly.pdbx_strand_id
1 'polypeptide(L)'
;MGKAGSVFPSPAPATRSSRCRCGCGAVVEKVVVNGKCVSVLFLAVSGFLSAFFLLLRLRTSGDVPDDPGILAEIEAGFILSVPHSQVASQTGMLEKEIYTQIGVPNSKVSVSMQPYVYADTTYVKFGVLPDPRNTSMSTESIDALRASLIKLTLQQLNLSLTPSVFGDTFCLEILGFPGGITGGS
;
A
#
# COMPACT_ATOMS: atom_id res chain seq x y z
N MET A 1 28.89 -84.60 17.69
CA MET A 1 28.27 -85.43 16.62
C MET A 1 27.18 -84.63 15.92
N GLY A 2 27.14 -84.67 14.56
CA GLY A 2 25.97 -84.38 13.68
C GLY A 2 25.67 -82.89 13.37
N LYS A 3 26.02 -82.30 12.20
CA LYS A 3 25.38 -82.34 10.85
C LYS A 3 23.89 -81.96 10.89
N ALA A 4 23.29 -81.16 9.99
CA ALA A 4 23.65 -80.58 8.70
C ALA A 4 22.67 -79.42 8.40
N GLY A 5 23.03 -78.52 7.48
CA GLY A 5 22.09 -77.52 6.93
C GLY A 5 21.30 -78.04 5.73
N SER A 6 20.26 -77.29 5.32
CA SER A 6 19.77 -77.16 3.95
C SER A 6 18.65 -76.10 3.90
N VAL A 7 18.84 -74.97 3.20
CA VAL A 7 18.42 -74.66 1.81
C VAL A 7 16.96 -74.20 1.68
N PHE A 8 16.81 -72.94 1.24
CA PHE A 8 15.58 -72.30 0.74
C PHE A 8 15.01 -73.02 -0.49
N PRO A 9 13.68 -72.94 -0.71
CA PRO A 9 13.24 -72.23 -1.91
C PRO A 9 11.93 -71.44 -1.74
N SER A 10 11.86 -70.27 -2.37
CA SER A 10 10.58 -69.62 -2.72
C SER A 10 9.93 -70.36 -3.89
N PRO A 11 8.59 -70.44 -3.92
CA PRO A 11 7.87 -69.94 -5.09
C PRO A 11 6.56 -69.20 -4.70
N ALA A 12 6.30 -68.08 -5.37
CA ALA A 12 4.94 -67.58 -5.59
C ALA A 12 4.24 -68.49 -6.63
N PRO A 13 2.90 -68.65 -6.60
CA PRO A 13 2.09 -67.71 -7.38
C PRO A 13 0.71 -67.36 -6.79
N ALA A 14 0.36 -66.08 -7.03
CA ALA A 14 -0.89 -65.56 -7.55
C ALA A 14 -2.27 -65.95 -6.98
N THR A 15 -2.92 -64.89 -6.48
CA THR A 15 -4.31 -64.46 -6.73
C THR A 15 -5.47 -65.28 -6.15
N ARG A 16 -6.16 -64.67 -5.17
CA ARG A 16 -7.61 -64.50 -5.27
C ARG A 16 -8.05 -63.20 -4.60
N SER A 17 -8.75 -62.39 -5.39
CA SER A 17 -9.33 -61.11 -5.01
C SER A 17 -10.46 -61.29 -3.99
N SER A 18 -10.40 -60.53 -2.91
CA SER A 18 -11.59 -60.18 -2.13
C SER A 18 -11.56 -58.68 -1.85
N ARG A 19 -12.51 -57.98 -2.48
CA ARG A 19 -12.82 -56.58 -2.22
C ARG A 19 -13.44 -56.49 -0.82
N CYS A 20 -12.69 -56.01 0.16
CA CYS A 20 -13.26 -55.55 1.42
C CYS A 20 -13.55 -54.05 1.29
N ARG A 21 -14.83 -53.77 1.03
CA ARG A 21 -15.45 -52.46 1.07
C ARG A 21 -15.47 -52.02 2.54
N CYS A 22 -14.60 -51.09 2.94
CA CYS A 22 -14.67 -50.46 4.26
C CYS A 22 -15.03 -48.99 4.06
N GLY A 23 -16.18 -48.59 4.58
CA GLY A 23 -16.74 -47.26 4.36
C GLY A 23 -15.89 -46.17 5.00
N CYS A 24 -15.73 -45.04 4.29
CA CYS A 24 -15.27 -43.80 4.87
C CYS A 24 -16.33 -43.26 5.83
N GLY A 25 -16.31 -43.72 7.08
CA GLY A 25 -16.97 -43.01 8.17
C GLY A 25 -16.22 -41.70 8.38
N ALA A 26 -16.86 -40.57 8.07
CA ALA A 26 -16.36 -39.27 8.46
C ALA A 26 -16.27 -39.24 10.00
N VAL A 27 -15.04 -39.25 10.52
CA VAL A 27 -14.80 -38.99 11.94
C VAL A 27 -15.07 -37.50 12.13
N VAL A 28 -16.29 -37.16 12.58
CA VAL A 28 -16.58 -35.81 13.07
C VAL A 28 -15.90 -35.71 14.44
N GLU A 29 -14.61 -35.38 14.42
CA GLU A 29 -13.87 -35.08 15.62
C GLU A 29 -14.43 -33.78 16.20
N LYS A 30 -15.14 -33.90 17.32
CA LYS A 30 -15.73 -32.77 18.02
C LYS A 30 -14.60 -31.99 18.70
N VAL A 31 -14.03 -31.00 18.00
CA VAL A 31 -13.01 -30.11 18.54
C VAL A 31 -13.58 -29.39 19.77
N VAL A 32 -13.15 -29.78 20.96
CA VAL A 32 -13.49 -29.09 22.21
C VAL A 32 -12.62 -27.83 22.26
N VAL A 33 -13.13 -26.72 21.71
CA VAL A 33 -12.40 -25.46 21.70
C VAL A 33 -12.51 -24.83 23.08
N ASN A 34 -11.39 -24.75 23.80
CA ASN A 34 -11.31 -24.03 25.06
C ASN A 34 -11.64 -22.54 24.81
N GLY A 35 -12.43 -21.88 25.67
CA GLY A 35 -12.83 -20.47 25.46
C GLY A 35 -11.63 -19.52 25.29
N LYS A 36 -10.48 -19.87 25.89
CA LYS A 36 -9.20 -19.17 25.70
C LYS A 36 -8.68 -19.28 24.26
N CYS A 37 -8.80 -20.44 23.62
CA CYS A 37 -8.40 -20.66 22.23
C CYS A 37 -9.31 -19.89 21.27
N VAL A 38 -10.61 -19.86 21.52
CA VAL A 38 -11.56 -19.06 20.71
C VAL A 38 -11.18 -17.57 20.76
N SER A 39 -10.86 -17.06 21.95
CA SER A 39 -10.47 -15.66 22.13
C SER A 39 -9.16 -15.32 21.40
N VAL A 40 -8.13 -16.17 21.51
CA VAL A 40 -6.86 -15.97 20.79
C VAL A 40 -7.08 -16.01 19.27
N LEU A 41 -7.92 -16.93 18.78
CA LEU A 41 -8.23 -17.01 17.36
C LEU A 41 -8.93 -15.75 16.86
N PHE A 42 -9.88 -15.21 17.63
CA PHE A 42 -10.61 -14.00 17.27
C PHE A 42 -9.71 -12.77 17.24
N LEU A 43 -8.79 -12.63 18.20
CA LEU A 43 -7.80 -11.55 18.22
C LEU A 43 -6.85 -11.63 17.02
N ALA A 44 -6.37 -12.84 16.69
CA ALA A 44 -5.50 -13.04 15.53
C ALA A 44 -6.23 -12.74 14.21
N VAL A 45 -7.46 -13.22 14.04
CA VAL A 45 -8.29 -12.95 12.86
C VAL A 45 -8.63 -11.47 12.75
N SER A 46 -8.99 -10.81 13.86
CA SER A 46 -9.30 -9.38 13.87
C SER A 46 -8.08 -8.53 13.51
N GLY A 47 -6.91 -8.82 14.11
CA GLY A 47 -5.67 -8.13 13.77
C GLY A 47 -5.25 -8.36 12.31
N PHE A 48 -5.36 -9.60 11.84
CA PHE A 48 -5.07 -9.95 10.45
C PHE A 48 -6.02 -9.26 9.47
N LEU A 49 -7.33 -9.29 9.74
CA LEU A 49 -8.31 -8.59 8.93
C LEU A 49 -8.05 -7.07 8.95
N SER A 50 -7.73 -6.48 10.09
CA SER A 50 -7.40 -5.07 10.19
C SER A 50 -6.18 -4.70 9.31
N ALA A 51 -5.08 -5.45 9.42
CA ALA A 51 -3.91 -5.27 8.56
C ALA A 51 -4.24 -5.52 7.08
N PHE A 52 -5.02 -6.55 6.77
CA PHE A 52 -5.43 -6.87 5.41
C PHE A 52 -6.32 -5.79 4.80
N PHE A 53 -7.28 -5.25 5.57
CA PHE A 53 -8.12 -4.13 5.13
C PHE A 53 -7.31 -2.85 4.93
N LEU A 54 -6.28 -2.59 5.76
CA LEU A 54 -5.35 -1.48 5.51
C LEU A 54 -4.57 -1.70 4.21
N LEU A 55 -4.04 -2.91 3.99
CA LEU A 55 -3.34 -3.25 2.75
C LEU A 55 -4.24 -3.19 1.52
N LEU A 56 -5.50 -3.65 1.62
CA LEU A 56 -6.48 -3.52 0.53
C LEU A 56 -6.83 -2.07 0.28
N ARG A 57 -6.99 -1.23 1.32
CA ARG A 57 -7.25 0.19 1.15
C ARG A 57 -6.09 0.92 0.47
N LEU A 58 -4.84 0.57 0.80
CA LEU A 58 -3.66 1.07 0.07
C LEU A 58 -3.70 0.68 -1.41
N ARG A 59 -4.13 -0.55 -1.72
CA ARG A 59 -4.24 -1.03 -3.11
C ARG A 59 -5.42 -0.41 -3.87
N THR A 60 -6.57 -0.23 -3.23
CA THR A 60 -7.77 0.38 -3.83
C THR A 60 -7.65 1.89 -3.96
N SER A 61 -6.84 2.55 -3.11
CA SER A 61 -6.44 3.95 -3.35
C SER A 61 -5.53 4.11 -4.58
N GLY A 62 -5.04 3.00 -5.16
CA GLY A 62 -4.21 2.99 -6.36
C GLY A 62 -4.98 2.85 -7.67
N ASP A 63 -6.32 2.69 -7.65
CA ASP A 63 -7.13 2.70 -8.88
C ASP A 63 -7.71 4.10 -9.11
N VAL A 64 -6.80 5.06 -9.27
CA VAL A 64 -7.12 6.29 -9.99
C VAL A 64 -7.00 5.90 -11.47
N PRO A 65 -7.99 6.18 -12.33
CA PRO A 65 -7.74 6.14 -13.76
C PRO A 65 -6.64 7.17 -14.02
N ASP A 66 -5.42 6.68 -14.25
CA ASP A 66 -4.34 7.46 -14.83
C ASP A 66 -4.94 8.17 -16.04
N ASP A 67 -5.11 9.49 -15.95
CA ASP A 67 -5.24 10.30 -17.15
C ASP A 67 -3.90 10.13 -17.86
N PRO A 68 -3.84 9.44 -19.01
CA PRO A 68 -2.58 8.97 -19.60
C PRO A 68 -1.75 10.12 -20.21
N GLY A 69 -2.02 11.36 -19.83
CA GLY A 69 -1.45 12.56 -20.42
C GLY A 69 -0.16 13.03 -19.77
N ILE A 70 0.05 12.87 -18.47
CA ILE A 70 1.25 13.43 -17.81
C ILE A 70 1.58 12.63 -16.55
N LEU A 71 2.52 11.68 -16.64
CA LEU A 71 3.23 11.18 -15.46
C LEU A 71 3.88 12.41 -14.81
N ALA A 72 3.31 12.88 -13.69
CA ALA A 72 3.94 13.93 -12.91
C ALA A 72 5.33 13.42 -12.52
N GLU A 73 6.34 14.26 -12.71
CA GLU A 73 7.72 13.86 -12.48
C GLU A 73 7.86 13.43 -11.01
N ILE A 74 7.24 14.16 -10.09
CA ILE A 74 7.25 13.85 -8.67
C ILE A 74 5.84 13.98 -8.08
N GLU A 75 5.44 12.99 -7.28
CA GLU A 75 4.13 12.94 -6.61
C GLU A 75 4.26 12.73 -5.11
N ALA A 76 3.44 13.46 -4.34
CA ALA A 76 3.34 13.33 -2.90
C ALA A 76 1.90 13.54 -2.42
N GLY A 77 1.62 13.07 -1.22
CA GLY A 77 0.30 13.13 -0.60
C GLY A 77 0.36 13.63 0.83
N PHE A 78 -0.73 14.23 1.30
CA PHE A 78 -0.93 14.57 2.71
C PHE A 78 -2.43 14.68 3.00
N ILE A 79 -2.78 14.78 4.28
CA ILE A 79 -4.17 14.91 4.73
C ILE A 79 -4.37 16.29 5.35
N LEU A 80 -5.54 16.86 5.08
CA LEU A 80 -6.04 18.11 5.67
C LEU A 80 -7.14 17.83 6.68
N SER A 81 -7.16 18.59 7.79
CA SER A 81 -8.18 18.49 8.86
C SER A 81 -9.46 19.27 8.54
N VAL A 82 -9.86 19.28 7.27
CA VAL A 82 -11.05 19.98 6.77
C VAL A 82 -11.78 19.10 5.73
N PRO A 83 -13.11 19.24 5.61
CA PRO A 83 -13.91 18.45 4.68
C PRO A 83 -13.65 18.84 3.22
N HIS A 84 -13.78 17.87 2.31
CA HIS A 84 -13.50 18.07 0.88
C HIS A 84 -14.33 19.20 0.25
N SER A 85 -15.58 19.35 0.68
CA SER A 85 -16.48 20.42 0.20
C SER A 85 -15.94 21.82 0.44
N GLN A 86 -15.15 22.02 1.49
CA GLN A 86 -14.50 23.29 1.80
C GLN A 86 -13.29 23.54 0.89
N VAL A 87 -12.42 22.52 0.75
CA VAL A 87 -11.14 22.63 0.02
C VAL A 87 -11.34 22.67 -1.50
N ALA A 88 -12.33 21.96 -2.03
CA ALA A 88 -12.57 21.84 -3.48
C ALA A 88 -12.81 23.19 -4.18
N SER A 89 -13.26 24.21 -3.43
CA SER A 89 -13.43 25.58 -3.96
C SER A 89 -12.13 26.38 -4.03
N GLN A 90 -11.06 25.91 -3.37
CA GLN A 90 -9.79 26.64 -3.15
C GLN A 90 -8.58 25.94 -3.80
N THR A 91 -8.79 25.07 -4.80
CA THR A 91 -7.72 24.31 -5.46
C THR A 91 -6.58 25.21 -5.96
N GLY A 92 -6.89 26.34 -6.61
CA GLY A 92 -5.85 27.24 -7.13
C GLY A 92 -5.05 27.95 -6.03
N MET A 93 -5.66 28.20 -4.86
CA MET A 93 -4.93 28.72 -3.70
C MET A 93 -3.99 27.66 -3.13
N LEU A 94 -4.48 26.41 -3.03
CA LEU A 94 -3.69 25.28 -2.56
C LEU A 94 -2.47 25.01 -3.46
N GLU A 95 -2.67 24.99 -4.78
CA GLU A 95 -1.60 24.87 -5.78
C GLU A 95 -0.53 25.96 -5.59
N LYS A 96 -0.97 27.21 -5.41
CA LYS A 96 -0.07 28.35 -5.21
C LYS A 96 0.71 28.27 -3.91
N GLU A 97 0.07 27.89 -2.80
CA GLU A 97 0.73 27.79 -1.49
C GLU A 97 1.75 26.65 -1.44
N ILE A 98 1.46 25.52 -2.11
CA ILE A 98 2.41 24.43 -2.28
C ILE A 98 3.57 24.89 -3.16
N TYR A 99 3.29 25.52 -4.32
CA TYR A 99 4.32 26.02 -5.24
C TYR A 99 5.25 27.04 -4.57
N THR A 100 4.72 27.91 -3.71
CA THR A 100 5.53 28.92 -3.00
C THR A 100 6.57 28.29 -2.07
N GLN A 101 6.31 27.08 -1.57
CA GLN A 101 7.17 26.43 -0.58
C GLN A 101 8.13 25.43 -1.18
N ILE A 102 7.71 24.70 -2.21
CA ILE A 102 8.50 23.63 -2.82
C ILE A 102 8.63 23.72 -4.34
N GLY A 103 8.01 24.71 -4.98
CA GLY A 103 8.07 24.87 -6.42
C GLY A 103 9.47 25.16 -6.93
N VAL A 104 9.72 24.77 -8.17
CA VAL A 104 10.97 25.00 -8.89
C VAL A 104 10.72 25.76 -10.19
N PRO A 105 11.72 26.41 -10.79
CA PRO A 105 11.54 27.13 -12.04
C PRO A 105 11.01 26.23 -13.16
N ASN A 106 10.21 26.81 -14.07
CA ASN A 106 9.60 26.12 -15.22
C ASN A 106 8.75 24.90 -14.80
N SER A 107 8.08 25.00 -13.66
CA SER A 107 7.19 23.97 -13.17
C SER A 107 5.87 24.57 -12.67
N LYS A 108 4.89 23.68 -12.48
CA LYS A 108 3.62 23.98 -11.84
C LYS A 108 3.25 22.86 -10.89
N VAL A 109 2.46 23.21 -9.87
CA VAL A 109 1.82 22.23 -8.99
C VAL A 109 0.45 21.90 -9.56
N SER A 110 0.11 20.62 -9.60
CA SER A 110 -1.25 20.14 -9.86
C SER A 110 -1.73 19.36 -8.66
N VAL A 111 -2.98 19.58 -8.26
CA VAL A 111 -3.55 18.95 -7.07
C VAL A 111 -4.79 18.13 -7.43
N SER A 112 -4.91 16.95 -6.84
CA SER A 112 -6.09 16.10 -6.84
C SER A 112 -6.53 15.87 -5.40
N MET A 113 -7.83 15.89 -5.15
CA MET A 113 -8.39 15.84 -3.81
C MET A 113 -9.51 14.83 -3.74
N GLN A 114 -9.61 14.13 -2.61
CA GLN A 114 -10.68 13.19 -2.35
C GLN A 114 -11.06 13.19 -0.86
N PRO A 115 -12.33 12.91 -0.52
CA PRO A 115 -12.72 12.68 0.86
C PRO A 115 -11.86 11.58 1.48
N TYR A 116 -11.32 11.82 2.67
CA TYR A 116 -10.60 10.80 3.41
C TYR A 116 -11.54 10.07 4.38
N VAL A 117 -11.07 8.98 5.01
CA VAL A 117 -11.87 8.01 5.79
C VAL A 117 -12.87 8.66 6.76
N TYR A 118 -12.55 9.84 7.29
CA TYR A 118 -13.41 10.66 8.14
C TYR A 118 -14.02 11.83 7.35
N ALA A 119 -15.31 12.09 7.54
CA ALA A 119 -16.06 13.13 6.82
C ALA A 119 -15.43 14.53 6.92
N ASP A 120 -14.67 14.78 7.99
CA ASP A 120 -14.03 16.07 8.30
C ASP A 120 -12.59 16.16 7.80
N THR A 121 -12.16 15.25 6.91
CA THR A 121 -10.78 15.20 6.41
C THR A 121 -10.72 15.04 4.90
N THR A 122 -9.68 15.61 4.30
CA THR A 122 -9.45 15.55 2.85
C THR A 122 -8.06 15.01 2.57
N TYR A 123 -7.98 14.00 1.72
CA TYR A 123 -6.69 13.55 1.20
C TYR A 123 -6.35 14.36 -0.03
N VAL A 124 -5.13 14.90 -0.04
CA VAL A 124 -4.59 15.74 -1.09
C VAL A 124 -3.42 15.00 -1.71
N LYS A 125 -3.52 14.70 -3.00
CA LYS A 125 -2.41 14.25 -3.84
C LYS A 125 -1.96 15.44 -4.67
N PHE A 126 -0.67 15.73 -4.69
CA PHE A 126 -0.12 16.75 -5.57
C PHE A 126 1.08 16.24 -6.35
N GLY A 127 1.25 16.80 -7.54
CA GLY A 127 2.40 16.55 -8.39
C GLY A 127 3.03 17.86 -8.84
N VAL A 128 4.34 17.84 -9.06
CA VAL A 128 5.06 18.95 -9.71
C VAL A 128 5.37 18.54 -11.14
N LEU A 129 4.90 19.35 -12.09
CA LEU A 129 4.97 19.04 -13.52
C LEU A 129 5.73 20.15 -14.25
N PRO A 130 6.43 19.83 -15.36
CA PRO A 130 7.01 20.84 -16.22
C PRO A 130 5.96 21.83 -16.74
N ASP A 131 6.32 23.10 -16.78
CA ASP A 131 5.53 24.16 -17.41
C ASP A 131 6.45 25.02 -18.30
N PRO A 132 6.31 24.93 -19.64
CA PRO A 132 5.21 24.31 -20.39
C PRO A 132 5.25 22.76 -20.43
N ARG A 133 4.07 22.13 -20.50
CA ARG A 133 3.84 20.67 -20.39
C ARG A 133 4.66 19.75 -21.31
N ASN A 134 5.22 20.27 -22.40
CA ASN A 134 6.01 19.49 -23.38
C ASN A 134 7.52 19.67 -23.18
N THR A 135 7.94 20.08 -21.99
CA THR A 135 9.34 20.26 -21.62
C THR A 135 9.70 19.31 -20.48
N SER A 136 10.99 19.12 -20.25
CA SER A 136 11.51 18.41 -19.08
C SER A 136 12.01 19.42 -18.05
N MET A 137 11.89 19.09 -16.76
CA MET A 137 12.58 19.85 -15.72
C MET A 137 14.10 19.61 -15.82
N SER A 138 14.89 20.58 -15.38
CA SER A 138 16.34 20.37 -15.27
C SER A 138 16.65 19.39 -14.14
N THR A 139 17.80 18.70 -14.24
CA THR A 139 18.29 17.83 -13.16
C THR A 139 18.39 18.57 -11.84
N GLU A 140 18.84 19.82 -11.86
CA GLU A 140 18.91 20.69 -10.67
C GLU A 140 17.52 20.91 -10.03
N SER A 141 16.48 21.14 -10.83
CA SER A 141 15.11 21.30 -10.36
C SER A 141 14.57 20.00 -9.75
N ILE A 142 14.84 18.85 -10.37
CA ILE A 142 14.42 17.54 -9.88
C ILE A 142 15.11 17.22 -8.54
N ASP A 143 16.42 17.48 -8.43
CA ASP A 143 17.18 17.25 -7.20
C ASP A 143 16.74 18.18 -6.07
N ALA A 144 16.45 19.45 -6.39
CA ALA A 144 15.90 20.41 -5.42
C ALA A 144 14.52 19.98 -4.91
N LEU A 145 13.63 19.51 -5.79
CA LEU A 145 12.33 18.96 -5.41
C LEU A 145 12.49 17.73 -4.51
N ARG A 146 13.41 16.82 -4.86
CA ARG A 146 13.74 15.65 -4.04
C ARG A 146 14.16 16.04 -2.63
N ALA A 147 15.10 16.99 -2.52
CA ALA A 147 15.57 17.47 -1.22
C ALA A 147 14.44 18.10 -0.40
N SER A 148 13.56 18.90 -1.01
CA SER A 148 12.42 19.54 -0.34
C SER A 148 11.41 18.51 0.20
N LEU A 149 11.07 17.49 -0.58
CA LEU A 149 10.14 16.44 -0.15
C LEU A 149 10.71 15.52 0.93
N ILE A 150 12.01 15.22 0.86
CA ILE A 150 12.70 14.51 1.95
C ILE A 150 12.60 15.34 3.24
N LYS A 151 12.89 16.64 3.18
CA LYS A 151 12.78 17.52 4.35
C LYS A 151 11.36 17.59 4.91
N LEU A 152 10.35 17.62 4.04
CA LEU A 152 8.94 17.57 4.42
C LEU A 152 8.59 16.28 5.16
N THR A 153 9.04 15.14 4.64
CA THR A 153 8.76 13.82 5.23
C THR A 153 9.49 13.65 6.57
N LEU A 154 10.68 14.24 6.70
CA LEU A 154 11.47 14.26 7.93
C LEU A 154 11.05 15.35 8.93
N GLN A 155 9.97 16.10 8.66
CA GLN A 155 9.49 17.21 9.49
C GLN A 155 10.54 18.33 9.70
N GLN A 156 11.53 18.41 8.82
CA GLN A 156 12.53 19.49 8.79
C GLN A 156 12.02 20.72 8.02
N LEU A 157 11.00 20.51 7.19
CA LEU A 157 10.23 21.53 6.52
C LEU A 157 8.75 21.20 6.76
N ASN A 158 7.91 22.21 6.98
CA ASN A 158 6.47 22.03 7.15
C ASN A 158 5.75 22.80 6.04
N LEU A 159 4.76 22.17 5.39
CA LEU A 159 3.85 22.89 4.50
C LEU A 159 2.96 23.80 5.34
N SER A 160 3.34 25.08 5.40
CA SER A 160 2.57 26.13 6.05
C SER A 160 1.49 26.61 5.10
N LEU A 161 0.37 25.89 5.07
CA LEU A 161 -0.84 26.33 4.37
C LEU A 161 -1.64 27.32 5.22
N THR A 162 -2.51 28.11 4.61
CA THR A 162 -3.40 29.03 5.34
C THR A 162 -4.34 28.26 6.27
N PRO A 163 -4.17 28.30 7.61
CA PRO A 163 -4.87 27.39 8.51
C PRO A 163 -6.39 27.63 8.58
N SER A 164 -6.83 28.87 8.37
CA SER A 164 -8.25 29.21 8.34
C SER A 164 -8.99 28.60 7.13
N VAL A 165 -8.27 28.25 6.07
CA VAL A 165 -8.83 27.69 4.84
C VAL A 165 -8.62 26.17 4.80
N PHE A 166 -7.41 25.72 5.12
CA PHE A 166 -6.97 24.34 4.91
C PHE A 166 -6.84 23.53 6.21
N GLY A 167 -6.97 24.15 7.39
CA GLY A 167 -6.73 23.47 8.66
C GLY A 167 -5.29 23.01 8.82
N ASP A 168 -5.11 21.97 9.65
CA ASP A 168 -3.82 21.37 9.91
C ASP A 168 -3.47 20.34 8.83
N THR A 169 -2.16 20.23 8.53
CA THR A 169 -1.61 19.25 7.60
C THR A 169 -0.98 18.08 8.35
N PHE A 170 -1.20 16.85 7.88
CA PHE A 170 -0.66 15.65 8.52
C PHE A 170 -0.40 14.52 7.53
N CYS A 171 0.40 13.54 7.98
CA CYS A 171 0.72 12.31 7.24
C CYS A 171 1.25 12.56 5.83
N LEU A 172 2.29 13.40 5.71
CA LEU A 172 2.93 13.61 4.43
C LEU A 172 3.67 12.35 3.97
N GLU A 173 3.41 11.95 2.73
CA GLU A 173 3.99 10.78 2.10
C GLU A 173 4.47 11.08 0.68
N ILE A 174 5.53 10.40 0.28
CA ILE A 174 6.06 10.45 -1.09
C ILE A 174 5.44 9.27 -1.86
N LEU A 175 4.74 9.58 -2.95
CA LEU A 175 4.04 8.58 -3.76
C LEU A 175 4.87 8.12 -4.96
N GLY A 176 5.66 9.02 -5.54
CA GLY A 176 6.46 8.70 -6.73
C GLY A 176 7.58 9.69 -6.99
N PHE A 177 8.70 9.17 -7.49
CA PHE A 177 9.83 9.93 -8.04
C PHE A 177 10.28 9.31 -9.36
N PRO A 178 10.80 10.10 -10.32
CA PRO A 178 11.44 9.56 -11.49
C PRO A 178 12.73 8.87 -11.04
N GLY A 179 12.94 7.64 -11.48
CA GLY A 179 14.11 6.83 -11.09
C GLY A 179 13.99 6.13 -9.73
N GLY A 180 12.88 6.29 -9.00
CA GLY A 180 12.68 5.65 -7.70
C GLY A 180 13.51 6.26 -6.56
N ILE A 181 13.24 5.80 -5.33
CA ILE A 181 13.99 6.19 -4.11
C ILE A 181 15.31 5.38 -3.99
N THR A 182 15.46 4.35 -4.84
CA THR A 182 16.66 3.54 -4.97
C THR A 182 17.62 4.20 -5.95
N GLY A 183 18.59 4.96 -5.44
CA GLY A 183 19.72 5.42 -6.25
C GLY A 183 20.49 4.24 -6.88
N GLY A 184 21.01 4.47 -8.10
CA GLY A 184 21.88 3.57 -8.86
C GLY A 184 21.30 3.35 -10.27
N SER A 185 21.96 3.73 -11.37
CA SER A 185 23.39 3.85 -11.66
C SER A 185 23.62 4.79 -12.85
#